data_AF-A0A2I4GK42-F1
#
_entry.id   AF-A0A2I4GK42-F1
#
_cell.length_a   1.000
_cell.length_b   1.000
_cell.length_c   1.000
_cell.angle_alpha   90.00
_cell.angle_beta   90.00
_cell.angle_gamma   90.00
#
_symmetry.space_group_name_H-M   'P 1'
#
loop_
_entity.id
_entity.type
_entity.pdbx_description
1 polymer ?
#
loop_
_entity_poly.entity_id
_entity_poly.type
_entity_poly.pdbx_seq_one_letter_code
_entity_poly.pdbx_strand_id
1 'polypeptide(L)'
;MAELLFETYGIPSVAFGVDAAFSYKYNQQLGVCDKDSLAICPGFSTTNVIPFIDGEPVYKGSCRTNIGGYHITDYLKQLLSLKYPYHMARFTWEKAEDLKMEHCYIAPDYASEARLFQKGTKEAEDKTRSWQLPWIPPPAEEPPSEEEIARKAAIKEKQGQRLREMAEAKRSSRINELENELHGLEFLLQQLEQVEDDDIPSFLSATAYVSKQEIESARQKVSQSLRKTKGEPKGDQVEAEEKIDLAQNEKFPLIDIPDNMLTPDQLKEKRRQLFLKTTSEGRQRAKQKRYESELEQERKNQQDEEKRLENPELYLEQLRDKYKELSEKVEQRKRLKTNGNHTNGNSMSGAVGRGERLSAAQRERMRLLTTAAFDRGKGEDTFGARDEDWQLYKLMSKDNDDDDEGPDQEEAELTRISSRLQEIDPTFVPKSELGTSQPVEVPRFRPLTKEDFQIVLGVERFRCPEILFHPNWIGVDQAGLDEMAGNSIRRLPSVGQGVEERLTNSIFLTGGSCLFPGIAERLEAGIRMIRPSGSPIKVVRAVDPVLDAWRGAAAYAVDPLFPTQTFSRTDYFEKGEDWLRRYQLRYSL
;
A
#
# COMPACT_ATOMS: atom_id res chain seq x y z
N MET A 1 -27.00 -38.65 -30.13
CA MET A 1 -26.66 -37.87 -31.35
C MET A 1 -27.23 -38.56 -32.59
N ALA A 2 -26.98 -39.86 -32.79
CA ALA A 2 -27.57 -40.60 -33.92
C ALA A 2 -29.11 -40.57 -33.89
N GLU A 3 -29.74 -40.85 -32.75
CA GLU A 3 -31.19 -40.66 -32.52
C GLU A 3 -31.68 -39.28 -32.99
N LEU A 4 -31.10 -38.20 -32.46
CA LEU A 4 -31.47 -36.83 -32.84
C LEU A 4 -31.40 -36.61 -34.36
N LEU A 5 -30.31 -37.05 -34.99
CA LEU A 5 -30.10 -36.87 -36.42
C LEU A 5 -31.11 -37.64 -37.28
N PHE A 6 -31.41 -38.89 -36.94
CA PHE A 6 -32.31 -39.73 -37.73
C PHE A 6 -33.79 -39.49 -37.44
N GLU A 7 -34.16 -39.28 -36.18
CA GLU A 7 -35.55 -39.16 -35.75
C GLU A 7 -36.06 -37.73 -35.88
N THR A 8 -35.26 -36.74 -35.49
CA THR A 8 -35.67 -35.32 -35.54
C THR A 8 -35.38 -34.71 -36.89
N TYR A 9 -34.16 -34.85 -37.40
CA TYR A 9 -33.75 -34.20 -38.66
C TYR A 9 -34.00 -35.06 -39.91
N GLY A 10 -34.25 -36.36 -39.75
CA GLY A 10 -34.60 -37.24 -40.87
C GLY A 10 -33.49 -37.47 -41.89
N ILE A 11 -32.22 -37.36 -41.50
CA ILE A 11 -31.08 -37.50 -42.43
C ILE A 11 -31.02 -38.92 -43.06
N PRO A 12 -30.55 -39.06 -44.31
CA PRO A 12 -30.53 -40.35 -44.99
C PRO A 12 -29.44 -41.29 -44.47
N SER A 13 -28.24 -40.75 -44.21
CA SER A 13 -27.10 -41.50 -43.67
C SER A 13 -26.15 -40.56 -42.91
N VAL A 14 -25.28 -41.14 -42.08
CA VAL A 14 -24.30 -40.40 -41.27
C VAL A 14 -22.97 -41.14 -41.23
N ALA A 15 -21.86 -40.40 -41.16
CA ALA A 15 -20.53 -40.94 -40.91
C ALA A 15 -19.89 -40.16 -39.76
N PHE A 16 -19.37 -40.87 -38.75
CA PHE A 16 -18.65 -40.27 -37.63
C PHE A 16 -17.15 -40.56 -37.80
N GLY A 17 -16.33 -39.52 -37.81
CA GLY A 17 -14.89 -39.63 -37.93
C GLY A 17 -14.16 -38.68 -36.98
N VAL A 18 -12.87 -38.93 -36.81
CA VAL A 18 -11.97 -38.15 -35.95
C VAL A 18 -11.38 -37.01 -36.75
N ASP A 19 -11.53 -35.79 -36.24
CA ASP A 19 -11.00 -34.54 -36.80
C ASP A 19 -9.50 -34.59 -37.14
N ALA A 20 -8.68 -35.09 -36.21
CA ALA A 20 -7.24 -35.24 -36.39
C ALA A 20 -6.89 -36.21 -37.54
N ALA A 21 -7.70 -37.26 -37.74
CA ALA A 21 -7.50 -38.22 -38.83
C ALA A 21 -7.87 -37.63 -40.19
N PHE A 22 -8.92 -36.81 -40.26
CA PHE A 22 -9.25 -36.06 -41.48
C PHE A 22 -8.17 -35.04 -41.83
N SER A 23 -7.69 -34.26 -40.85
CA SER A 23 -6.59 -33.31 -41.05
C SER A 23 -5.32 -34.02 -41.55
N TYR A 24 -4.99 -35.16 -40.94
CA TYR A 24 -3.84 -35.97 -41.33
C TYR A 24 -3.93 -36.42 -42.79
N LYS A 25 -5.06 -37.01 -43.21
CA LYS A 25 -5.22 -37.51 -44.57
C LYS A 25 -5.22 -36.41 -45.62
N TYR A 26 -5.83 -35.27 -45.31
CA TYR A 26 -5.79 -34.12 -46.19
C TYR A 26 -4.33 -33.65 -46.40
N ASN A 27 -3.55 -33.56 -45.32
CA ASN A 27 -2.13 -33.20 -45.39
C ASN A 27 -1.26 -34.29 -46.05
N GLN A 28 -1.66 -35.56 -45.96
CA GLN A 28 -1.01 -36.67 -46.65
C GLN A 28 -1.18 -36.56 -48.17
N GLN A 29 -2.38 -36.22 -48.64
CA GLN A 29 -2.63 -35.97 -50.07
C GLN A 29 -1.80 -34.79 -50.59
N LEU A 30 -1.58 -33.77 -49.75
CA LEU A 30 -0.73 -32.62 -50.06
C LEU A 30 0.78 -32.92 -49.99
N GLY A 31 1.18 -34.12 -49.56
CA GLY A 31 2.59 -34.52 -49.44
C GLY A 31 3.32 -33.89 -48.25
N VAL A 32 2.58 -33.40 -47.24
CA VAL A 32 3.16 -32.76 -46.05
C VAL A 32 3.60 -33.78 -45.01
N CYS A 33 2.85 -34.87 -44.87
CA CYS A 33 3.16 -35.98 -43.96
C CYS A 33 3.30 -37.31 -44.70
N ASP A 34 4.10 -38.21 -44.12
CA ASP A 34 4.35 -39.55 -44.67
C ASP A 34 3.17 -40.51 -44.44
N LYS A 35 3.30 -41.76 -44.88
CA LYS A 35 2.29 -42.81 -44.61
C LYS A 35 2.29 -43.26 -43.15
N ASP A 36 3.49 -43.44 -42.62
CA ASP A 36 3.73 -43.77 -41.22
C ASP A 36 4.09 -42.49 -40.48
N SER A 37 3.27 -42.10 -39.50
CA SER A 37 3.49 -40.87 -38.77
C SER A 37 2.85 -40.91 -37.39
N LEU A 38 3.32 -40.02 -36.52
CA LEU A 38 2.67 -39.77 -35.24
C LEU A 38 1.93 -38.44 -35.30
N ALA A 39 0.60 -38.47 -35.36
CA ALA A 39 -0.21 -37.25 -35.32
C ALA A 39 -0.43 -36.80 -33.88
N ILE A 40 -0.09 -35.55 -33.58
CA ILE A 40 -0.26 -34.91 -32.28
C ILE A 40 -1.20 -33.72 -32.49
N CYS A 41 -2.35 -33.77 -31.81
CA CYS A 41 -3.45 -32.83 -31.97
C CYS A 41 -3.79 -32.15 -30.64
N PRO A 42 -3.10 -31.07 -30.25
CA PRO A 42 -3.50 -30.24 -29.13
C PRO A 42 -4.71 -29.37 -29.51
N GLY A 43 -5.89 -29.87 -29.14
CA GLY A 43 -7.17 -29.22 -29.39
C GLY A 43 -7.50 -28.12 -28.38
N PHE A 44 -8.78 -27.72 -28.37
CA PHE A 44 -9.30 -26.72 -27.44
C PHE A 44 -9.49 -27.29 -26.03
N SER A 45 -10.22 -28.39 -25.88
CA SER A 45 -10.49 -29.01 -24.58
C SER A 45 -9.48 -30.10 -24.22
N THR A 46 -9.08 -30.90 -25.20
CA THR A 46 -8.22 -32.07 -25.00
C THR A 46 -7.14 -32.17 -26.06
N THR A 47 -6.06 -32.87 -25.73
CA THR A 47 -5.00 -33.18 -26.67
C THR A 47 -4.95 -34.68 -26.92
N ASN A 48 -4.88 -35.05 -28.19
CA ASN A 48 -4.83 -36.44 -28.64
C ASN A 48 -3.52 -36.71 -29.38
N VAL A 49 -2.97 -37.90 -29.21
CA VAL A 49 -1.87 -38.44 -30.00
C VAL A 49 -2.35 -39.72 -30.66
N ILE A 50 -2.22 -39.80 -31.98
CA ILE A 50 -2.74 -40.89 -32.80
C ILE A 50 -1.63 -41.34 -33.75
N PRO A 51 -1.12 -42.58 -33.61
CA PRO A 51 -0.19 -43.13 -34.58
C PRO A 51 -0.93 -43.60 -35.83
N PHE A 52 -0.34 -43.32 -36.99
CA PHE A 52 -0.80 -43.79 -38.30
C PHE A 52 0.24 -44.75 -38.88
N ILE A 53 -0.21 -45.91 -39.34
CA ILE A 53 0.62 -46.92 -39.99
C ILE A 53 -0.04 -47.30 -41.31
N ASP A 54 0.73 -47.28 -42.40
CA ASP A 54 0.24 -47.46 -43.77
C ASP A 54 -0.92 -46.50 -44.12
N GLY A 55 -0.90 -45.31 -43.49
CA GLY A 55 -1.94 -44.30 -43.60
C GLY A 55 -3.16 -44.53 -42.72
N GLU A 56 -3.34 -45.66 -42.03
CA GLU A 56 -4.53 -45.87 -41.19
C GLU A 56 -4.26 -45.59 -39.70
N PRO A 57 -5.23 -45.02 -38.96
CA PRO A 57 -5.06 -44.74 -37.54
C PRO A 57 -5.05 -46.01 -36.70
N VAL A 58 -4.03 -46.16 -35.85
CA VAL A 58 -3.89 -47.30 -34.93
C VAL A 58 -4.32 -46.89 -33.53
N TYR A 59 -5.61 -47.01 -33.25
CA TYR A 59 -6.21 -46.55 -31.98
C TYR A 59 -5.64 -47.21 -30.71
N LYS A 60 -5.06 -48.43 -30.81
CA LYS A 60 -4.39 -49.09 -29.67
C LYS A 60 -3.19 -48.29 -29.15
N GLY A 61 -2.49 -47.59 -30.05
CA GLY A 61 -1.38 -46.72 -29.69
C GLY A 61 -1.81 -45.30 -29.35
N SER A 62 -3.10 -44.95 -29.40
CA SER A 62 -3.53 -43.58 -29.15
C SER A 62 -3.43 -43.20 -27.67
N CYS A 63 -3.15 -41.93 -27.42
CA CYS A 63 -3.13 -41.32 -26.10
C CYS A 63 -4.01 -40.07 -26.11
N ARG A 64 -4.65 -39.77 -24.97
CA ARG A 64 -5.42 -38.55 -24.75
C ARG A 64 -5.06 -37.97 -23.39
N THR A 65 -4.89 -36.66 -23.35
CA THR A 65 -4.79 -35.88 -22.11
C THR A 65 -5.91 -34.84 -22.07
N ASN A 66 -6.41 -34.56 -20.88
CA ASN A 66 -7.50 -33.60 -20.64
C ASN A 66 -6.99 -32.16 -20.51
N ILE A 67 -5.99 -31.80 -21.31
CA ILE A 67 -5.46 -30.44 -21.41
C ILE A 67 -5.50 -29.99 -22.85
N GLY A 68 -5.78 -28.71 -23.04
CA GLY A 68 -5.85 -28.06 -24.36
C GLY A 68 -5.87 -26.54 -24.21
N GLY A 69 -6.17 -25.85 -25.30
CA GLY A 69 -6.18 -24.38 -25.37
C GLY A 69 -7.10 -23.68 -24.35
N TYR A 70 -8.22 -24.29 -23.96
CA TYR A 70 -9.13 -23.79 -22.94
C TYR A 70 -8.43 -23.65 -21.58
N HIS A 71 -7.69 -24.69 -21.18
CA HIS A 71 -6.98 -24.73 -19.91
C HIS A 71 -5.84 -23.70 -19.87
N ILE A 72 -5.20 -23.44 -21.01
CA ILE A 72 -4.17 -22.38 -21.14
C ILE A 72 -4.82 -21.01 -20.93
N THR A 73 -5.95 -20.74 -21.59
CA THR A 73 -6.70 -19.48 -21.43
C THR A 73 -7.14 -19.29 -19.97
N ASP A 74 -7.73 -20.32 -19.37
CA ASP A 74 -8.23 -20.21 -17.99
C ASP A 74 -7.08 -20.03 -17.01
N TYR A 75 -5.96 -20.74 -17.19
CA TYR A 75 -4.77 -20.56 -16.37
C TYR A 75 -4.19 -19.15 -16.49
N LEU A 76 -4.11 -18.58 -17.71
CA LEU A 76 -3.69 -17.20 -17.93
C LEU A 76 -4.61 -16.20 -17.21
N LYS A 77 -5.93 -16.38 -17.35
CA LYS A 77 -6.93 -15.55 -16.67
C LYS A 77 -6.78 -15.60 -15.15
N GLN A 78 -6.60 -16.80 -14.59
CA GLN A 78 -6.40 -16.99 -13.14
C GLN A 78 -5.11 -16.28 -12.66
N LEU A 79 -3.99 -16.46 -13.36
CA LEU A 79 -2.73 -15.81 -13.00
C LEU A 79 -2.82 -14.28 -13.08
N LEU A 80 -3.44 -13.73 -14.13
CA LEU A 80 -3.64 -12.28 -14.26
C LEU A 80 -4.55 -11.72 -13.17
N SER A 81 -5.61 -12.46 -12.82
CA SER A 81 -6.53 -12.09 -11.76
C SER A 81 -5.85 -12.05 -10.39
N LEU A 82 -4.95 -13.01 -10.13
CA LEU A 82 -4.13 -13.03 -8.90
C LEU A 82 -3.08 -11.92 -8.88
N LYS A 83 -2.48 -11.60 -10.03
CA LYS A 83 -1.47 -10.55 -10.17
C LYS A 83 -2.05 -9.14 -10.09
N TYR A 84 -3.25 -8.92 -10.62
CA TYR A 84 -3.93 -7.62 -10.62
C TYR A 84 -5.35 -7.72 -10.04
N PRO A 85 -5.50 -7.83 -8.70
CA PRO A 85 -6.79 -8.01 -8.04
C PRO A 85 -7.80 -6.89 -8.34
N TYR A 86 -7.34 -5.65 -8.46
CA TYR A 86 -8.20 -4.49 -8.76
C TYR A 86 -8.83 -4.55 -10.16
N HIS A 87 -8.21 -5.26 -11.10
CA HIS A 87 -8.65 -5.36 -12.48
C HIS A 87 -9.28 -6.72 -12.82
N MET A 88 -9.57 -7.56 -11.84
CA MET A 88 -10.11 -8.92 -12.06
C MET A 88 -11.34 -8.94 -12.98
N ALA A 89 -12.25 -7.99 -12.81
CA ALA A 89 -13.45 -7.88 -13.64
C ALA A 89 -13.17 -7.58 -15.13
N ARG A 90 -11.97 -7.08 -15.46
CA ARG A 90 -11.54 -6.79 -16.84
C ARG A 90 -10.95 -8.01 -17.55
N PHE A 91 -10.53 -9.04 -16.82
CA PHE A 91 -10.02 -10.28 -17.39
C PHE A 91 -11.16 -11.25 -17.73
N THR A 92 -11.94 -10.90 -18.76
CA THR A 92 -12.92 -11.84 -19.32
C THR A 92 -12.20 -12.99 -20.03
N TRP A 93 -12.91 -14.10 -20.24
CA TRP A 93 -12.32 -15.28 -20.86
C TRP A 93 -11.90 -15.01 -22.30
N GLU A 94 -12.72 -14.27 -23.05
CA GLU A 94 -12.46 -13.86 -24.44
C GLU A 94 -11.20 -13.00 -24.50
N LYS A 95 -11.04 -12.06 -23.56
CA LYS A 95 -9.87 -11.19 -23.54
C LYS A 95 -8.60 -11.95 -23.17
N ALA A 96 -8.69 -12.90 -22.25
CA ALA A 96 -7.57 -13.80 -21.98
C ALA A 96 -7.22 -14.68 -23.19
N GLU A 97 -8.21 -15.08 -23.99
CA GLU A 97 -7.97 -15.81 -25.24
C GLU A 97 -7.25 -14.94 -26.27
N ASP A 98 -7.68 -13.69 -26.48
CA ASP A 98 -6.97 -12.74 -27.36
C ASP A 98 -5.50 -12.59 -26.93
N LEU A 99 -5.26 -12.31 -25.64
CA LEU A 99 -3.91 -12.14 -25.09
C LEU A 99 -3.06 -13.40 -25.26
N LYS A 100 -3.67 -14.58 -25.09
CA LYS A 100 -3.02 -15.87 -25.33
C LYS A 100 -2.59 -15.98 -26.79
N MET A 101 -3.49 -15.70 -27.74
CA MET A 101 -3.23 -15.86 -29.17
C MET A 101 -2.20 -14.84 -29.69
N GLU A 102 -2.24 -13.60 -29.19
CA GLU A 102 -1.36 -12.51 -29.66
C GLU A 102 0.01 -12.49 -28.98
N HIS A 103 0.10 -12.93 -27.73
CA HIS A 103 1.30 -12.70 -26.91
C HIS A 103 1.94 -13.97 -26.35
N CYS A 104 1.26 -15.11 -26.26
CA CYS A 104 1.88 -16.30 -25.69
C CYS A 104 2.72 -17.09 -26.71
N TYR A 105 3.74 -17.78 -26.21
CA TYR A 105 4.65 -18.62 -27.01
C TYR A 105 5.16 -19.77 -26.15
N ILE A 106 5.73 -20.79 -26.76
CA ILE A 106 6.37 -21.91 -26.06
C ILE A 106 7.88 -21.73 -26.13
N ALA A 107 8.53 -21.74 -24.97
CA ALA A 107 9.99 -21.70 -24.90
C ALA A 107 10.58 -23.08 -25.25
N PRO A 108 11.63 -23.16 -26.09
CA PRO A 108 12.33 -24.41 -26.35
C PRO A 108 12.91 -25.06 -25.09
N ASP A 109 13.46 -24.24 -24.19
CA ASP A 109 13.86 -24.63 -22.84
C ASP A 109 13.25 -23.66 -21.82
N TYR A 110 12.29 -24.17 -21.04
CA TYR A 110 11.59 -23.39 -20.03
C TYR A 110 12.53 -22.89 -18.92
N ALA A 111 13.53 -23.68 -18.52
CA ALA A 111 14.37 -23.37 -17.38
C ALA A 111 15.32 -22.21 -17.67
N SER A 112 15.92 -22.16 -18.87
CA SER A 112 16.73 -21.01 -19.29
C SER A 112 15.88 -19.76 -19.46
N GLU A 113 14.71 -19.87 -20.09
CA GLU A 113 13.79 -18.74 -20.27
C GLU A 113 13.35 -18.15 -18.93
N ALA A 114 12.96 -18.99 -17.96
CA ALA A 114 12.59 -18.53 -16.62
C ALA A 114 13.74 -17.81 -15.90
N ARG A 115 14.99 -18.27 -16.08
CA ARG A 115 16.17 -17.60 -15.51
C ARG A 115 16.44 -16.23 -16.14
N LEU A 116 16.15 -16.04 -17.43
CA LEU A 116 16.29 -14.74 -18.11
C LEU A 116 15.37 -13.70 -17.49
N PHE A 117 14.10 -14.07 -17.23
CA PHE A 117 13.12 -13.21 -16.58
C PHE A 117 13.43 -12.98 -15.10
N GLN A 118 13.93 -14.00 -14.39
CA GLN A 118 14.36 -13.83 -12.99
C GLN A 118 15.51 -12.84 -12.84
N LYS A 119 16.44 -12.79 -13.81
CA LYS A 119 17.58 -11.88 -13.80
C LYS A 119 17.25 -10.46 -14.27
N GLY A 120 16.06 -10.21 -14.81
CA GLY A 120 15.70 -8.90 -15.37
C GLY A 120 16.61 -8.45 -16.51
N THR A 121 17.01 -9.40 -17.38
CA THR A 121 17.86 -9.08 -18.53
C THR A 121 17.12 -8.21 -19.55
N LYS A 122 17.85 -7.43 -20.38
CA LYS A 122 17.26 -6.64 -21.48
C LYS A 122 16.37 -7.49 -22.40
N GLU A 123 16.78 -8.73 -22.68
CA GLU A 123 15.99 -9.67 -23.47
C GLU A 123 14.62 -9.98 -22.83
N ALA A 124 14.55 -10.04 -21.50
CA ALA A 124 13.29 -10.24 -20.78
C ALA A 124 12.37 -9.00 -20.86
N GLU A 125 12.95 -7.80 -20.86
CA GLU A 125 12.21 -6.55 -21.07
C GLU A 125 11.64 -6.49 -22.50
N ASP A 126 12.43 -6.84 -23.52
CA ASP A 126 12.00 -6.88 -24.92
C ASP A 126 10.87 -7.91 -25.16
N LYS A 127 10.93 -9.02 -24.42
CA LYS A 127 9.88 -10.04 -24.37
C LYS A 127 8.75 -9.69 -23.40
N THR A 128 8.80 -8.60 -22.66
CA THR A 128 7.66 -8.20 -21.84
C THR A 128 6.66 -7.43 -22.70
N ARG A 129 5.37 -7.76 -22.58
CA ARG A 129 4.29 -7.08 -23.30
C ARG A 129 3.37 -6.41 -22.29
N SER A 130 2.81 -5.27 -22.65
CA SER A 130 1.87 -4.56 -21.79
C SER A 130 0.57 -4.31 -22.53
N TRP A 131 -0.54 -4.60 -21.85
CA TRP A 131 -1.88 -4.31 -22.31
C TRP A 131 -2.46 -3.14 -21.51
N GLN A 132 -2.72 -2.02 -22.18
CA GLN A 132 -3.27 -0.83 -21.54
C GLN A 132 -4.80 -0.94 -21.42
N LEU A 133 -5.30 -0.88 -20.19
CA LEU A 133 -6.73 -0.76 -19.94
C LEU A 133 -7.22 0.68 -20.16
N PRO A 134 -8.52 0.86 -20.48
CA PRO A 134 -9.12 2.19 -20.56
C PRO A 134 -8.93 2.94 -19.24
N TRP A 135 -8.26 4.09 -19.31
CA TRP A 135 -8.05 4.98 -18.19
C TRP A 135 -8.51 6.39 -18.57
N ILE A 136 -9.35 6.96 -17.72
CA ILE A 136 -9.80 8.35 -17.86
C ILE A 136 -9.04 9.13 -16.79
N PRO A 137 -8.23 10.13 -17.18
CA PRO A 137 -7.54 10.95 -16.19
C PRO A 137 -8.58 11.62 -15.28
N PRO A 138 -8.33 11.70 -13.97
CA PRO A 138 -9.18 12.52 -13.10
C PRO A 138 -9.20 13.94 -13.66
N PRO A 139 -10.36 14.63 -13.61
CA PRO A 139 -10.44 16.01 -14.04
C PRO A 139 -9.40 16.81 -13.26
N ALA A 140 -8.53 17.53 -13.97
CA ALA A 140 -7.62 18.46 -13.32
C ALA A 140 -8.47 19.48 -12.58
N GLU A 141 -8.34 19.55 -11.25
CA GLU A 141 -8.85 20.71 -10.52
C GLU A 141 -8.06 21.91 -11.04
N GLU A 142 -8.70 22.72 -11.88
CA GLU A 142 -8.13 23.99 -12.29
C GLU A 142 -7.85 24.78 -11.00
N PRO A 143 -6.64 25.36 -10.84
CA PRO A 143 -6.35 26.17 -9.67
C PRO A 143 -7.44 27.23 -9.55
N PRO A 144 -7.97 27.50 -8.34
CA PRO A 144 -9.06 28.45 -8.16
C PRO A 144 -8.66 29.78 -8.82
N SER A 145 -9.51 30.27 -9.72
CA SER A 145 -9.28 31.52 -10.46
C SER A 145 -8.88 32.64 -9.49
N GLU A 146 -8.04 33.57 -9.94
CA GLU A 146 -7.62 34.73 -9.15
C GLU A 146 -8.80 35.48 -8.53
N GLU A 147 -9.96 35.47 -9.20
CA GLU A 147 -11.22 36.03 -8.68
C GLU A 147 -11.78 35.28 -7.47
N GLU A 148 -11.66 33.95 -7.42
CA GLU A 148 -12.13 33.14 -6.28
C GLU A 148 -11.22 33.28 -5.07
N ILE A 149 -9.91 33.37 -5.30
CA ILE A 149 -8.91 33.67 -4.27
C ILE A 149 -9.16 35.08 -3.69
N ALA A 150 -9.43 36.06 -4.57
CA ALA A 150 -9.77 37.42 -4.16
C ALA A 150 -11.10 37.47 -3.38
N ARG A 151 -12.13 36.71 -3.77
CA ARG A 151 -13.39 36.61 -3.02
C ARG A 151 -13.19 36.02 -1.64
N LYS A 152 -12.42 34.92 -1.51
CA LYS A 152 -12.12 34.30 -0.22
C LYS A 152 -11.30 35.24 0.68
N ALA A 153 -10.34 35.98 0.11
CA ALA A 153 -9.57 36.99 0.82
C ALA A 153 -10.46 38.16 1.30
N ALA A 154 -11.36 38.67 0.45
CA ALA A 154 -12.29 39.75 0.79
C ALA A 154 -13.31 39.34 1.86
N ILE A 155 -13.77 38.08 1.86
CA ILE A 155 -14.63 37.55 2.92
C ILE A 155 -13.86 37.49 4.24
N LYS A 156 -12.63 36.99 4.23
CA LYS A 156 -11.76 36.92 5.42
C LYS A 156 -11.43 38.30 5.97
N GLU A 157 -11.19 39.28 5.10
CA GLU A 157 -10.95 40.67 5.47
C GLU A 157 -12.19 41.32 6.10
N LYS A 158 -13.38 41.15 5.49
CA LYS A 158 -14.64 41.63 6.06
C LYS A 158 -14.96 41.00 7.42
N GLN A 159 -14.66 39.71 7.60
CA GLN A 159 -14.78 39.05 8.91
C GLN A 159 -13.80 39.63 9.93
N GLY A 160 -12.56 39.90 9.52
CA GLY A 160 -11.56 40.58 10.35
C GLY A 160 -11.98 42.00 10.75
N GLN A 161 -12.55 42.77 9.83
CA GLN A 161 -13.07 44.12 10.11
C GLN A 161 -14.22 44.11 11.12
N ARG A 162 -15.20 43.21 10.95
CA ARG A 162 -16.31 43.06 11.92
C ARG A 162 -15.81 42.70 13.33
N LEU A 163 -14.78 41.86 13.44
CA LEU A 163 -14.17 41.52 14.73
C LEU A 163 -13.47 42.72 15.37
N ARG A 164 -12.81 43.57 14.58
CA ARG A 164 -12.18 44.81 15.06
C ARG A 164 -13.23 45.82 15.52
N GLU A 165 -14.28 46.05 14.74
CA GLU A 165 -15.40 46.94 15.10
C GLU A 165 -16.09 46.46 16.40
N MET A 166 -16.31 45.15 16.55
CA MET A 166 -16.89 44.59 17.78
C MET A 166 -15.94 44.76 18.98
N ALA A 167 -14.63 44.64 18.78
CA ALA A 167 -13.63 44.88 19.82
C ALA A 167 -13.56 46.36 20.22
N GLU A 168 -13.62 47.27 19.24
CA GLU A 168 -13.65 48.72 19.46
C GLU A 168 -14.94 49.17 20.15
N ALA A 169 -16.09 48.62 19.78
CA ALA A 169 -17.37 48.90 20.44
C ALA A 169 -17.39 48.40 21.90
N LYS A 170 -16.81 47.23 22.18
CA LYS A 170 -16.64 46.75 23.56
C LYS A 170 -15.68 47.64 24.35
N ARG A 171 -14.59 48.09 23.71
CA ARG A 171 -13.61 48.99 24.32
C ARG A 171 -14.24 50.36 24.64
N SER A 172 -15.03 50.93 23.73
CA SER A 172 -15.70 52.21 23.96
C SER A 172 -16.80 52.10 25.03
N SER A 173 -17.59 51.02 25.04
CA SER A 173 -18.54 50.74 26.13
C SER A 173 -17.84 50.69 27.48
N ARG A 174 -16.70 50.00 27.56
CA ARG A 174 -15.93 49.89 28.80
C ARG A 174 -15.32 51.22 29.24
N ILE A 175 -14.91 52.06 28.30
CA ILE A 175 -14.45 53.42 28.59
C ILE A 175 -15.60 54.24 29.18
N ASN A 176 -16.78 54.23 28.55
CA ASN A 176 -17.95 54.97 29.04
C ASN A 176 -18.40 54.50 30.44
N GLU A 177 -18.38 53.19 30.70
CA GLU A 177 -18.66 52.64 32.05
C GLU A 177 -17.69 53.22 33.09
N LEU A 178 -16.39 53.18 32.80
CA LEU A 178 -15.36 53.69 33.70
C LEU A 178 -15.42 55.22 33.86
N GLU A 179 -15.82 55.97 32.81
CA GLU A 179 -16.05 57.42 32.90
C GLU A 179 -17.23 57.75 33.82
N ASN A 180 -18.34 57.01 33.68
CA ASN A 180 -19.52 57.19 34.53
C ASN A 180 -19.24 56.83 35.99
N GLU A 181 -18.50 55.74 36.23
CA GLU A 181 -18.06 55.35 37.58
C GLU A 181 -17.16 56.45 38.18
N LEU A 182 -16.23 56.99 37.40
CA LEU A 182 -15.34 58.06 37.85
C LEU A 182 -16.12 59.35 38.18
N HIS A 183 -17.05 59.74 37.31
CA HIS A 183 -17.89 60.92 37.53
C HIS A 183 -18.79 60.76 38.77
N GLY A 184 -19.34 59.57 38.99
CA GLY A 184 -20.11 59.26 40.20
C GLY A 184 -19.27 59.36 41.47
N LEU A 185 -18.02 58.87 41.44
CA LEU A 185 -17.09 58.99 42.57
C LEU A 185 -16.66 60.44 42.83
N GLU A 186 -16.43 61.24 41.78
CA GLU A 186 -16.12 62.67 41.91
C GLU A 186 -17.29 63.45 42.50
N PHE A 187 -18.52 63.16 42.06
CA PHE A 187 -19.73 63.76 42.62
C PHE A 187 -19.90 63.45 44.10
N LEU A 188 -19.67 62.18 44.50
CA LEU A 188 -19.71 61.79 45.91
C LEU A 188 -18.64 62.51 46.74
N LEU A 189 -17.42 62.66 46.22
CA LEU A 189 -16.37 63.42 46.91
C LEU A 189 -16.74 64.90 47.07
N GLN A 190 -17.36 65.52 46.06
CA GLN A 190 -17.79 66.91 46.11
C GLN A 190 -18.94 67.12 47.12
N GLN A 191 -19.85 66.15 47.26
CA GLN A 191 -20.89 66.18 48.28
C GLN A 191 -20.31 66.00 49.70
N LEU A 192 -19.29 65.16 49.84
CA LEU A 192 -18.60 64.94 51.13
C LEU A 192 -17.77 66.14 51.59
N GLU A 193 -17.43 67.09 50.71
CA GLU A 193 -16.78 68.35 51.11
C GLU A 193 -17.73 69.32 51.83
N GLN A 194 -19.04 69.13 51.70
CA GLN A 194 -20.06 70.00 52.31
C GLN A 194 -20.61 69.46 53.64
N VAL A 195 -20.16 68.28 54.08
CA VAL A 195 -20.63 67.58 55.30
C VAL A 195 -19.53 67.66 56.36
N GLU A 196 -19.88 67.95 57.61
CA GLU A 196 -18.93 67.97 58.73
C GLU A 196 -18.40 66.55 59.02
N ASP A 197 -17.13 66.44 59.43
CA ASP A 197 -16.42 65.15 59.51
C ASP A 197 -17.10 64.11 60.42
N ASP A 198 -17.83 64.55 61.44
CA ASP A 198 -18.57 63.70 62.38
C ASP A 198 -19.81 63.03 61.76
N ASP A 199 -20.38 63.61 60.69
CA ASP A 199 -21.60 63.13 60.03
C ASP A 199 -21.33 62.27 58.77
N ILE A 200 -20.06 62.18 58.32
CA ILE A 200 -19.64 61.40 57.14
C ILE A 200 -20.09 59.92 57.19
N PRO A 201 -19.98 59.19 58.32
CA PRO A 201 -20.42 57.79 58.38
C PRO A 201 -21.93 57.62 58.19
N SER A 202 -22.73 58.62 58.62
CA SER A 202 -24.18 58.60 58.47
C SER A 202 -24.59 58.86 57.02
N PHE A 203 -23.92 59.79 56.33
CA PHE A 203 -24.12 60.11 54.91
C PHE A 203 -23.74 58.93 54.00
N LEU A 204 -22.64 58.25 54.34
CA LEU A 204 -22.12 57.12 53.57
C LEU A 204 -22.90 55.82 53.78
N SER A 205 -23.76 55.71 54.80
CA SER A 205 -24.54 54.50 55.08
C SER A 205 -25.46 54.05 53.93
N ALA A 206 -25.86 54.97 53.06
CA ALA A 206 -26.65 54.70 51.86
C ALA A 206 -25.79 54.31 50.63
N THR A 207 -24.46 54.39 50.76
CA THR A 207 -23.50 54.05 49.71
C THR A 207 -22.67 52.82 50.12
N ALA A 208 -21.94 52.22 49.17
CA ALA A 208 -21.12 51.03 49.43
C ALA A 208 -19.75 51.35 50.09
N TYR A 209 -19.51 52.61 50.47
CA TYR A 209 -18.21 53.07 50.99
C TYR A 209 -18.32 53.41 52.47
N VAL A 210 -17.27 53.13 53.25
CA VAL A 210 -17.29 53.31 54.71
C VAL A 210 -16.49 54.55 55.12
N SER A 211 -15.58 55.03 54.26
CA SER A 211 -14.77 56.23 54.53
C SER A 211 -14.47 57.04 53.26
N LYS A 212 -14.16 58.33 53.45
CA LYS A 212 -13.70 59.23 52.37
C LYS A 212 -12.42 58.71 51.68
N GLN A 213 -11.51 58.09 52.42
CA GLN A 213 -10.26 57.51 51.88
C GLN A 213 -10.52 56.31 50.96
N GLU A 214 -11.55 55.49 51.24
CA GLU A 214 -11.93 54.38 50.35
C GLU A 214 -12.41 54.89 48.99
N ILE A 215 -13.19 55.98 48.96
CA ILE A 215 -13.70 56.61 47.74
C ILE A 215 -12.54 57.21 46.92
N GLU A 216 -11.58 57.87 47.57
CA GLU A 216 -10.38 58.40 46.91
C GLU A 216 -9.52 57.27 46.31
N SER A 217 -9.38 56.15 47.02
CA SER A 217 -8.65 54.97 46.53
C SER A 217 -9.37 54.30 45.35
N ALA A 218 -10.70 54.25 45.38
CA ALA A 218 -11.53 53.73 44.30
C ALA A 218 -11.40 54.62 43.06
N ARG A 219 -11.42 55.95 43.22
CA ARG A 219 -11.18 56.91 42.13
C ARG A 219 -9.82 56.71 41.47
N GLN A 220 -8.76 56.49 42.26
CA GLN A 220 -7.43 56.21 41.72
C GLN A 220 -7.38 54.88 40.93
N LYS A 221 -8.05 53.83 41.40
CA LYS A 221 -8.12 52.53 40.68
C LYS A 221 -8.93 52.62 39.39
N VAL A 222 -10.07 53.32 39.40
CA VAL A 222 -10.93 53.52 38.23
C VAL A 222 -10.22 54.40 37.19
N SER A 223 -9.58 55.49 37.61
CA SER A 223 -8.79 56.36 36.71
C SER A 223 -7.58 55.65 36.09
N GLN A 224 -6.86 54.81 36.84
CA GLN A 224 -5.77 54.00 36.29
C GLN A 224 -6.29 52.95 35.29
N SER A 225 -7.45 52.35 35.58
CA SER A 225 -8.12 51.40 34.68
C SER A 225 -8.60 52.08 33.40
N LEU A 226 -9.12 53.30 33.51
CA LEU A 226 -9.55 54.15 32.39
C LEU A 226 -8.38 54.57 31.49
N ARG A 227 -7.22 54.93 32.08
CA ARG A 227 -6.00 55.24 31.30
C ARG A 227 -5.51 54.02 30.52
N LYS A 228 -5.51 52.84 31.15
CA LYS A 228 -5.14 51.56 30.51
C LYS A 228 -6.09 51.20 29.37
N THR A 229 -7.40 51.39 29.54
CA THR A 229 -8.38 51.09 28.48
C THR A 229 -8.35 52.12 27.37
N LYS A 230 -8.11 53.42 27.64
CA LYS A 230 -7.92 54.49 26.62
C LYS A 230 -6.60 54.43 25.86
N GLY A 231 -5.63 53.66 26.35
CA GLY A 231 -4.34 53.45 25.66
C GLY A 231 -3.44 54.69 25.71
N GLU A 232 -3.64 55.57 26.69
CA GLU A 232 -2.73 56.69 26.93
C GLU A 232 -1.38 56.13 27.43
N PRO A 233 -0.25 56.60 26.88
CA PRO A 233 1.06 56.25 27.43
C PRO A 233 1.16 56.74 28.87
N LYS A 234 1.78 55.94 29.75
CA LYS A 234 2.10 56.38 31.11
C LYS A 234 2.92 57.66 31.00
N GLY A 235 2.41 58.79 31.49
CA GLY A 235 3.17 60.04 31.50
C GLY A 235 4.48 59.89 32.30
N ASP A 236 5.49 60.65 31.87
CA ASP A 236 6.91 60.65 32.27
C ASP A 236 7.22 60.90 33.77
N GLN A 237 6.29 60.66 34.68
CA GLN A 237 6.51 60.67 36.14
C GLN A 237 6.39 59.29 36.79
N VAL A 238 6.30 58.21 36.00
CA VAL A 238 6.28 56.81 36.50
C VAL A 238 7.45 55.98 35.92
N GLU A 239 8.29 56.54 35.05
CA GLU A 239 9.53 55.88 34.59
C GLU A 239 10.59 55.74 35.70
N ALA A 240 10.43 56.46 36.81
CA ALA A 240 11.22 56.23 38.02
C ALA A 240 10.73 55.00 38.82
N GLU A 241 9.46 54.62 38.72
CA GLU A 241 8.91 53.47 39.46
C GLU A 241 9.08 52.14 38.69
N GLU A 242 9.09 52.15 37.35
CA GLU A 242 9.38 50.93 36.57
C GLU A 242 10.87 50.55 36.54
N LYS A 243 11.79 51.47 36.84
CA LYS A 243 13.19 51.15 37.12
C LYS A 243 13.46 50.80 38.59
N ILE A 244 12.54 51.09 39.50
CA ILE A 244 12.60 50.64 40.90
C ILE A 244 11.97 49.24 41.05
N ASP A 245 10.97 48.88 40.25
CA ASP A 245 10.33 47.56 40.28
C ASP A 245 11.15 46.41 39.66
N LEU A 246 12.19 46.69 38.88
CA LEU A 246 13.16 45.68 38.41
C LEU A 246 14.34 45.48 39.37
N ALA A 247 14.51 46.37 40.35
CA ALA A 247 15.48 46.21 41.45
C ALA A 247 14.82 45.80 42.78
N GLN A 248 13.51 45.97 42.94
CA GLN A 248 12.76 45.53 44.13
C GLN A 248 12.10 44.14 44.01
N ASN A 249 12.05 43.53 42.81
CA ASN A 249 11.47 42.18 42.62
C ASN A 249 12.44 40.98 42.81
N GLU A 250 13.60 41.19 43.45
CA GLU A 250 14.48 40.08 43.85
C GLU A 250 14.47 39.75 45.35
N LYS A 251 13.51 40.25 46.12
CA LYS A 251 13.36 39.80 47.52
C LYS A 251 11.94 39.33 47.76
N PHE A 252 11.75 38.02 47.66
CA PHE A 252 10.60 37.32 48.22
C PHE A 252 10.86 37.13 49.73
N PRO A 253 10.53 38.10 50.60
CA PRO A 253 11.13 38.21 51.94
C PRO A 253 10.64 37.10 52.88
N LEU A 254 9.47 36.54 52.59
CA LEU A 254 8.85 35.47 53.38
C LEU A 254 9.40 34.08 53.02
N ILE A 255 10.06 33.93 51.86
CA ILE A 255 10.61 32.63 51.44
C ILE A 255 11.77 32.18 52.35
N ASP A 256 12.58 33.14 52.83
CA ASP A 256 13.78 32.88 53.64
C ASP A 256 13.50 32.74 55.16
N ILE A 257 12.25 32.91 55.60
CA ILE A 257 11.85 32.83 57.02
C ILE A 257 11.32 31.42 57.34
N PRO A 258 11.83 30.69 58.35
CA PRO A 258 11.35 29.36 58.73
C PRO A 258 9.86 29.32 59.13
N ASP A 259 9.17 28.24 58.76
CA ASP A 259 7.70 28.09 58.88
C ASP A 259 7.16 28.23 60.31
N ASN A 260 7.99 27.97 61.33
CA ASN A 260 7.62 28.04 62.75
C ASN A 260 7.49 29.48 63.29
N MET A 261 7.89 30.49 62.51
CA MET A 261 7.89 31.90 62.90
C MET A 261 6.81 32.72 62.18
N LEU A 262 5.91 32.08 61.42
CA LEU A 262 4.95 32.74 60.54
C LEU A 262 3.52 32.51 61.02
N THR A 263 2.68 33.55 60.98
CA THR A 263 1.24 33.41 61.23
C THR A 263 0.56 32.66 60.08
N PRO A 264 -0.61 32.02 60.30
CA PRO A 264 -1.29 31.23 59.26
C PRO A 264 -1.61 32.01 57.97
N ASP A 265 -1.81 33.32 58.05
CA ASP A 265 -1.99 34.18 56.88
C ASP A 265 -0.66 34.51 56.17
N GLN A 266 0.44 34.64 56.91
CA GLN A 266 1.78 34.82 56.34
C GLN A 266 2.31 33.54 55.67
N LEU A 267 1.89 32.36 56.13
CA LEU A 267 2.15 31.08 55.47
C LEU A 267 1.43 30.96 54.12
N LYS A 268 0.21 31.48 54.00
CA LYS A 268 -0.51 31.56 52.71
C LYS A 268 0.19 32.51 51.74
N GLU A 269 0.64 33.67 52.22
CA GLU A 269 1.36 34.63 51.39
C GLU A 269 2.75 34.11 50.97
N LYS A 270 3.46 33.38 51.86
CA LYS A 270 4.70 32.67 51.53
C LYS A 270 4.51 31.66 50.41
N ARG A 271 3.44 30.86 50.44
CA ARG A 271 3.10 29.90 49.36
C ARG A 271 2.82 30.61 48.03
N ARG A 272 2.12 31.75 48.09
CA ARG A 272 1.83 32.58 46.91
C ARG A 272 3.10 33.18 46.30
N GLN A 273 4.00 33.70 47.13
CA GLN A 273 5.31 34.22 46.72
C GLN A 273 6.20 33.13 46.10
N LEU A 274 6.23 31.95 46.70
CA LEU A 274 6.96 30.78 46.16
C LEU A 274 6.41 30.36 44.79
N PHE A 275 5.09 30.38 44.60
CA PHE A 275 4.45 30.07 43.32
C PHE A 275 4.78 31.08 42.21
N LEU A 276 4.75 32.38 42.55
CA LEU A 276 5.11 33.45 41.61
C LEU A 276 6.59 33.36 41.20
N LYS A 277 7.49 33.11 42.17
CA LYS A 277 8.94 32.90 41.93
C LYS A 277 9.20 31.72 41.02
N THR A 278 8.61 30.57 41.32
CA THR A 278 8.81 29.34 40.53
C THR A 278 8.24 29.46 39.12
N THR A 279 7.12 30.18 38.94
CA THR A 279 6.53 30.40 37.62
C THR A 279 7.35 31.37 36.76
N SER A 280 7.88 32.45 37.35
CA SER A 280 8.72 33.42 36.63
C SER A 280 10.10 32.85 36.30
N GLU A 281 10.75 32.19 37.25
CA GLU A 281 12.04 31.51 37.05
C GLU A 281 11.91 30.37 36.03
N GLY A 282 10.81 29.61 36.04
CA GLY A 282 10.56 28.56 35.05
C GLY A 282 10.44 29.09 33.62
N ARG A 283 9.77 30.24 33.43
CA ARG A 283 9.67 30.90 32.11
C ARG A 283 11.01 31.46 31.64
N GLN A 284 11.78 32.06 32.55
CA GLN A 284 13.12 32.59 32.23
C GLN A 284 14.10 31.47 31.88
N ARG A 285 14.13 30.36 32.64
CA ARG A 285 14.94 29.19 32.33
C ARG A 285 14.57 28.54 31.00
N ALA A 286 13.28 28.44 30.67
CA ALA A 286 12.84 27.91 29.38
C ALA A 286 13.27 28.80 28.20
N LYS A 287 13.21 30.13 28.38
CA LYS A 287 13.66 31.09 27.36
C LYS A 287 15.18 31.08 27.19
N GLN A 288 15.94 31.01 28.29
CA GLN A 288 17.40 30.87 28.27
C GLN A 288 17.85 29.57 27.61
N LYS A 289 17.25 28.43 27.98
CA LYS A 289 17.57 27.12 27.40
C LYS A 289 17.31 27.06 25.89
N ARG A 290 16.25 27.72 25.40
CA ARG A 290 15.97 27.84 23.95
C ARG A 290 17.04 28.68 23.25
N TYR A 291 17.37 29.83 23.81
CA TYR A 291 18.39 30.73 23.28
C TYR A 291 19.79 30.08 23.25
N GLU A 292 20.16 29.37 24.32
CA GLU A 292 21.42 28.62 24.40
C GLU A 292 21.48 27.49 23.37
N SER A 293 20.37 26.75 23.19
CA SER A 293 20.28 25.68 22.19
C SER A 293 20.36 26.21 20.75
N GLU A 294 19.76 27.37 20.46
CA GLU A 294 19.85 28.04 19.16
C GLU A 294 21.29 28.51 18.88
N LEU A 295 21.93 29.14 19.87
CA LEU A 295 23.32 29.60 19.76
C LEU A 295 24.30 28.42 19.55
N GLU A 296 24.07 27.29 20.21
CA GLU A 296 24.90 26.10 20.08
C GLU A 296 24.72 25.42 18.71
N GLN A 297 23.51 25.44 18.15
CA GLN A 297 23.25 24.98 16.78
C GLN A 297 23.95 25.87 15.75
N GLU A 298 23.87 27.20 15.89
CA GLU A 298 24.57 28.12 14.99
C GLU A 298 26.09 27.93 15.05
N ARG A 299 26.67 27.78 16.24
CA ARG A 299 28.11 27.52 16.40
C ARG A 299 28.53 26.20 15.75
N LYS A 300 27.73 25.13 15.87
CA LYS A 300 27.99 23.85 15.20
C LYS A 300 27.92 23.99 13.67
N ASN A 301 26.98 24.78 13.15
CA ASN A 301 26.84 25.01 11.71
C ASN A 301 28.05 25.76 11.15
N GLN A 302 28.51 26.80 11.86
CA GLN A 302 29.70 27.55 11.46
C GLN A 302 30.96 26.68 11.43
N GLN A 303 31.17 25.85 12.46
CA GLN A 303 32.29 24.90 12.49
C GLN A 303 32.22 23.84 11.39
N ASP A 304 31.02 23.43 10.98
CA ASP A 304 30.83 22.47 9.89
C ASP A 304 31.09 23.12 8.52
N GLU A 305 30.71 24.39 8.35
CA GLU A 305 31.03 25.19 7.16
C GLU A 305 32.53 25.48 7.02
N GLU A 306 33.22 25.78 8.13
CA GLU A 306 34.68 25.94 8.16
C GLU A 306 35.40 24.66 7.72
N LYS A 307 34.99 23.49 8.24
CA LYS A 307 35.56 22.19 7.83
C LYS A 307 35.33 21.88 6.36
N ARG A 308 34.17 22.27 5.81
CA ARG A 308 33.87 22.14 4.38
C ARG A 308 34.81 23.00 3.53
N LEU A 309 35.12 24.22 3.98
CA LEU A 309 36.00 25.17 3.28
C LEU A 309 37.47 24.75 3.34
N GLU A 310 37.92 24.16 4.44
CA GLU A 310 39.32 23.73 4.63
C GLU A 310 39.71 22.56 3.74
N ASN A 311 38.88 21.49 3.66
CA ASN A 311 39.15 20.31 2.83
C ASN A 311 37.85 19.62 2.35
N PRO A 312 37.37 19.91 1.13
CA PRO A 312 36.07 19.45 0.66
C PRO A 312 35.99 17.93 0.43
N GLU A 313 37.07 17.28 -0.02
CA GLU A 313 37.10 15.83 -0.25
C GLU A 313 37.05 15.03 1.06
N LEU A 314 37.84 15.48 2.06
CA LEU A 314 37.92 14.85 3.38
C LEU A 314 36.60 15.05 4.16
N TYR A 315 35.97 16.22 4.01
CA TYR A 315 34.64 16.50 4.57
C TYR A 315 33.55 15.61 3.96
N LEU A 316 33.58 15.37 2.65
CA LEU A 316 32.66 14.45 1.97
C LEU A 316 32.81 13.00 2.45
N GLU A 317 34.05 12.53 2.61
CA GLU A 317 34.34 11.19 3.15
C GLU A 317 33.80 11.05 4.59
N GLN A 318 34.07 12.04 5.44
CA GLN A 318 33.53 12.08 6.81
C GLN A 318 32.00 12.12 6.86
N LEU A 319 31.34 12.81 5.93
CA LEU A 319 29.88 12.84 5.82
C LEU A 319 29.32 11.46 5.43
N ARG A 320 29.96 10.77 4.48
CA ARG A 320 29.56 9.42 4.05
C ARG A 320 29.73 8.39 5.16
N ASP A 321 30.81 8.50 5.94
CA ASP A 321 31.05 7.63 7.10
C ASP A 321 30.03 7.86 8.21
N LYS A 322 29.74 9.13 8.53
CA LYS A 322 28.68 9.49 9.49
C LYS A 322 27.30 8.99 9.05
N TYR A 323 26.96 9.13 7.76
CA TYR A 323 25.72 8.61 7.19
C TYR A 323 25.63 7.09 7.35
N LYS A 324 26.72 6.37 7.06
CA LYS A 324 26.78 4.91 7.21
C LYS A 324 26.56 4.49 8.66
N GLU A 325 27.28 5.10 9.61
CA GLU A 325 27.17 4.79 11.03
C GLU A 325 25.76 5.06 11.59
N LEU A 326 25.17 6.21 11.26
CA LEU A 326 23.81 6.56 11.69
C LEU A 326 22.76 5.65 11.05
N SER A 327 22.92 5.32 9.76
CA SER A 327 22.01 4.40 9.08
C SER A 327 21.99 3.01 9.73
N GLU A 328 23.15 2.49 10.14
CA GLU A 328 23.28 1.20 10.83
C GLU A 328 22.67 1.25 12.23
N LYS A 329 22.85 2.34 12.99
CA LYS A 329 22.24 2.54 14.31
C LYS A 329 20.71 2.57 14.24
N VAL A 330 20.14 3.35 13.31
CA VAL A 330 18.69 3.45 13.10
C VAL A 330 18.12 2.08 12.70
N GLU A 331 18.81 1.34 11.83
CA GLU A 331 18.36 0.01 11.41
C GLU A 331 18.43 -1.03 12.55
N GLN A 332 19.50 -1.04 13.34
CA GLN A 332 19.61 -1.91 14.53
C GLN A 332 18.49 -1.63 15.53
N ARG A 333 18.15 -0.35 15.76
CA ARG A 333 17.05 0.03 16.65
C ARG A 333 15.69 -0.38 16.09
N LYS A 334 15.46 -0.22 14.78
CA LYS A 334 14.23 -0.71 14.11
C LYS A 334 14.12 -2.24 14.25
N ARG A 335 15.21 -2.99 14.09
CA ARG A 335 15.25 -4.45 14.31
C ARG A 335 14.95 -4.85 15.76
N LEU A 336 15.46 -4.10 16.74
CA LEU A 336 15.16 -4.31 18.16
C LEU A 336 13.69 -4.03 18.48
N LYS A 337 13.09 -2.97 17.89
CA LYS A 337 11.66 -2.66 18.01
C LYS A 337 10.78 -3.76 17.38
N THR A 338 11.16 -4.33 16.23
CA THR A 338 10.38 -5.39 15.56
C THR A 338 10.48 -6.75 16.23
N ASN A 339 11.64 -7.12 16.78
CA ASN A 339 11.83 -8.41 17.47
C ASN A 339 11.17 -8.45 18.86
N GLY A 340 10.92 -7.29 19.49
CA GLY A 340 10.20 -7.21 20.77
C GLY A 340 8.71 -7.57 20.70
N ASN A 341 8.13 -7.71 19.50
CA ASN A 341 6.70 -7.94 19.30
C ASN A 341 6.32 -9.39 18.96
N HIS A 342 7.28 -10.31 18.86
CA HIS A 342 7.01 -11.73 18.60
C HIS A 342 7.52 -12.64 19.74
N THR A 343 6.74 -12.72 20.82
CA THR A 343 6.68 -13.94 21.63
C THR A 343 5.24 -14.43 21.69
N ASN A 344 5.04 -15.61 21.10
CA ASN A 344 3.81 -16.37 20.94
C ASN A 344 2.87 -16.38 22.17
N GLY A 345 1.57 -16.27 21.90
CA GLY A 345 0.53 -16.69 22.83
C GLY A 345 0.35 -18.20 22.82
N ASN A 346 0.43 -18.82 23.99
CA ASN A 346 -0.55 -19.82 24.45
C ASN A 346 -0.30 -20.15 25.95
N SER A 347 -1.16 -19.65 26.84
CA SER A 347 -1.48 -20.32 28.12
C SER A 347 -2.63 -19.59 28.82
N MET A 348 -3.72 -20.31 29.01
CA MET A 348 -4.76 -20.02 29.99
C MET A 348 -4.24 -20.35 31.39
N SER A 349 -4.01 -19.35 32.23
CA SER A 349 -4.16 -19.44 33.69
C SER A 349 -4.13 -18.05 34.32
N GLY A 350 -5.07 -17.79 35.22
CA GLY A 350 -5.30 -16.49 35.82
C GLY A 350 -4.19 -15.94 36.72
N ALA A 351 -4.36 -14.66 36.99
CA ALA A 351 -3.81 -13.86 38.09
C ALA A 351 -2.31 -13.52 38.07
N VAL A 352 -2.09 -12.20 38.21
CA VAL A 352 -0.86 -11.48 38.61
C VAL A 352 0.19 -11.29 37.50
N GLY A 353 0.30 -10.04 37.00
CA GLY A 353 1.44 -9.63 36.18
C GLY A 353 1.19 -8.57 35.09
N ARG A 354 0.42 -7.51 35.35
CA ARG A 354 0.28 -6.37 34.42
C ARG A 354 1.31 -5.25 34.64
N GLY A 355 2.24 -5.40 35.59
CA GLY A 355 3.14 -4.33 36.04
C GLY A 355 4.50 -4.23 35.35
N GLU A 356 4.82 -5.09 34.40
CA GLU A 356 6.20 -5.21 33.87
C GLU A 356 6.49 -4.58 32.50
N ARG A 357 5.55 -3.82 31.95
CA ARG A 357 5.70 -3.16 30.63
C ARG A 357 5.65 -1.64 30.66
N LEU A 358 5.92 -1.03 31.81
CA LEU A 358 5.79 0.42 32.01
C LEU A 358 7.18 1.00 32.33
N SER A 359 7.53 2.11 31.65
CA SER A 359 8.71 2.92 31.96
C SER A 359 8.73 3.30 33.44
N ALA A 360 9.91 3.54 34.02
CA ALA A 360 10.05 3.90 35.44
C ALA A 360 9.13 5.08 35.82
N ALA A 361 9.01 6.08 34.93
CA ALA A 361 8.11 7.22 35.08
C ALA A 361 6.61 6.80 35.03
N GLN A 362 6.24 5.89 34.13
CA GLN A 362 4.88 5.35 34.06
C GLN A 362 4.51 4.47 35.29
N ARG A 363 5.46 3.74 35.87
CA ARG A 363 5.25 3.00 37.12
C ARG A 363 5.08 3.93 38.31
N GLU A 364 5.88 4.98 38.38
CA GLU A 364 5.76 5.99 39.43
C GLU A 364 4.44 6.75 39.31
N ARG A 365 4.02 7.09 38.08
CA ARG A 365 2.69 7.63 37.75
C ARG A 365 1.56 6.71 38.20
N MET A 366 1.61 5.42 37.88
CA MET A 366 0.60 4.45 38.32
C MET A 366 0.61 4.31 39.85
N ARG A 367 1.78 4.31 40.49
CA ARG A 367 1.90 4.27 41.95
C ARG A 367 1.29 5.52 42.59
N LEU A 368 1.56 6.70 42.07
CA LEU A 368 1.02 7.97 42.56
C LEU A 368 -0.50 8.07 42.34
N LEU A 369 -1.01 7.66 41.18
CA LEU A 369 -2.46 7.54 40.90
C LEU A 369 -3.13 6.57 41.87
N THR A 370 -2.51 5.41 42.13
CA THR A 370 -3.07 4.41 43.04
C THR A 370 -3.03 4.91 44.50
N THR A 371 -2.01 5.69 44.87
CA THR A 371 -1.89 6.26 46.22
C THR A 371 -2.83 7.44 46.43
N ALA A 372 -3.08 8.26 45.39
CA ALA A 372 -4.02 9.37 45.44
C ALA A 372 -5.49 8.91 45.40
N ALA A 373 -5.78 7.82 44.68
CA ALA A 373 -7.11 7.20 44.65
C ALA A 373 -7.46 6.46 45.96
N PHE A 374 -6.44 6.05 46.73
CA PHE A 374 -6.62 5.34 48.00
C PHE A 374 -5.94 6.08 49.15
N ASP A 375 -6.53 7.19 49.59
CA ASP A 375 -6.30 7.64 50.96
C ASP A 375 -7.62 7.95 51.69
N ARG A 376 -7.72 7.36 52.90
CA ARG A 376 -8.75 7.50 53.95
C ARG A 376 -10.05 6.68 53.81
N GLY A 377 -9.89 5.38 54.05
CA GLY A 377 -10.72 4.66 55.04
C GLY A 377 -12.15 4.23 54.68
N LYS A 378 -12.69 4.57 53.51
CA LYS A 378 -14.08 4.18 53.15
C LYS A 378 -14.32 3.63 51.74
N GLY A 379 -13.29 3.38 50.94
CA GLY A 379 -13.42 2.64 49.68
C GLY A 379 -14.31 3.29 48.60
N GLU A 380 -14.62 4.58 48.72
CA GLU A 380 -15.28 5.35 47.68
C GLU A 380 -14.26 6.24 46.95
N ASP A 381 -14.30 6.17 45.62
CA ASP A 381 -13.46 6.96 44.72
C ASP A 381 -13.88 8.44 44.80
N THR A 382 -12.98 9.27 45.34
CA THR A 382 -13.20 10.72 45.49
C THR A 382 -12.26 11.54 44.61
N PHE A 383 -11.55 10.88 43.68
CA PHE A 383 -10.57 11.51 42.80
C PHE A 383 -11.26 12.43 41.78
N GLY A 384 -10.92 13.72 41.79
CA GLY A 384 -11.51 14.76 40.92
C GLY A 384 -12.49 15.71 41.63
N ALA A 385 -12.79 15.47 42.91
CA ALA A 385 -13.68 16.32 43.71
C ALA A 385 -12.99 17.55 44.31
N ARG A 386 -11.64 17.63 44.29
CA ARG A 386 -10.86 18.77 44.78
C ARG A 386 -10.00 19.36 43.67
N ASP A 387 -9.83 20.69 43.67
CA ASP A 387 -8.98 21.42 42.71
C ASP A 387 -7.50 20.96 42.71
N GLU A 388 -7.05 20.32 43.79
CA GLU A 388 -5.71 19.72 43.92
C GLU A 388 -5.52 18.48 43.01
N ASP A 389 -6.58 17.71 42.75
CA ASP A 389 -6.54 16.53 41.87
C ASP A 389 -6.37 16.92 40.40
N TRP A 390 -6.90 18.08 40.03
CA TRP A 390 -6.76 18.67 38.69
C TRP A 390 -5.33 19.18 38.46
N GLN A 391 -4.60 19.55 39.51
CA GLN A 391 -3.19 19.92 39.43
C GLN A 391 -2.31 18.70 39.18
N LEU A 392 -2.65 17.53 39.74
CA LEU A 392 -2.00 16.26 39.41
C LEU A 392 -2.16 15.92 37.92
N TYR A 393 -3.36 16.13 37.35
CA TYR A 393 -3.60 15.97 35.91
C TYR A 393 -2.75 16.91 35.05
N LYS A 394 -2.58 18.17 35.47
CA LYS A 394 -1.83 19.18 34.71
C LYS A 394 -0.32 19.04 34.82
N LEU A 395 0.18 18.52 35.93
CA LEU A 395 1.58 18.15 36.10
C LEU A 395 1.90 16.91 35.26
N MET A 396 0.97 15.94 35.19
CA MET A 396 1.11 14.71 34.40
C MET A 396 0.80 14.87 32.91
N SER A 397 0.06 15.91 32.49
CA SER A 397 -0.13 16.22 31.06
C SER A 397 1.05 16.98 30.48
N LYS A 398 1.91 17.58 31.32
CA LYS A 398 3.06 18.36 30.87
C LYS A 398 4.23 17.47 30.46
N ASP A 399 4.35 16.29 31.07
CA ASP A 399 5.30 15.26 30.64
C ASP A 399 4.77 14.44 29.44
N ASN A 400 3.46 14.49 29.14
CA ASN A 400 2.91 13.93 27.90
C ASN A 400 3.29 14.75 26.66
N ASP A 401 3.64 16.04 26.81
CA ASP A 401 4.13 16.86 25.70
C ASP A 401 5.64 16.67 25.45
N ASP A 402 6.35 15.99 26.37
CA ASP A 402 7.73 15.51 26.18
C ASP A 402 7.78 14.04 25.65
N ASP A 403 6.62 13.37 25.59
CA ASP A 403 6.43 12.00 25.06
C ASP A 403 5.78 11.97 23.66
N ASP A 404 5.64 13.13 23.00
CA ASP A 404 5.76 13.11 21.54
C ASP A 404 7.22 12.74 21.31
N GLU A 405 7.51 11.47 20.99
CA GLU A 405 8.77 11.06 20.36
C GLU A 405 8.86 11.88 19.07
N GLY A 406 9.28 13.14 19.19
CA GLY A 406 9.79 13.94 18.10
C GLY A 406 10.84 13.09 17.38
N PRO A 407 11.06 13.32 16.07
CA PRO A 407 11.91 12.46 15.27
C PRO A 407 13.18 12.15 16.07
N ASP A 408 13.38 10.85 16.36
CA ASP A 408 14.49 10.35 17.17
C ASP A 408 15.71 11.19 16.79
N GLN A 409 16.43 11.79 17.75
CA GLN A 409 17.51 12.76 17.43
C GLN A 409 18.46 12.23 16.35
N GLU A 410 18.68 10.91 16.33
CA GLU A 410 19.45 10.17 15.32
C GLU A 410 18.78 10.10 13.92
N GLU A 411 17.45 10.00 13.83
CA GLU A 411 16.67 10.03 12.57
C GLU A 411 16.55 11.47 12.01
N ALA A 412 16.43 12.47 12.89
CA ALA A 412 16.54 13.88 12.54
C ALA A 412 17.96 14.24 12.04
N GLU A 413 19.01 13.68 12.66
CA GLU A 413 20.39 13.84 12.20
C GLU A 413 20.65 13.08 10.88
N LEU A 414 20.09 11.88 10.70
CA LEU A 414 20.22 11.11 9.46
C LEU A 414 19.58 11.82 8.27
N THR A 415 18.40 12.42 8.45
CA THR A 415 17.71 13.22 7.41
C THR A 415 18.47 14.50 7.08
N ARG A 416 19.05 15.16 8.08
CA ARG A 416 19.91 16.33 7.89
C ARG A 416 21.20 16.01 7.14
N ILE A 417 21.84 14.88 7.45
CA ILE A 417 23.05 14.43 6.75
C ILE A 417 22.72 13.97 5.32
N SER A 418 21.57 13.33 5.11
CA SER A 418 21.16 12.90 3.76
C SER A 418 20.87 14.09 2.85
N SER A 419 20.16 15.12 3.35
CA SER A 419 19.90 16.34 2.56
C SER A 419 21.20 17.05 2.23
N ARG A 420 22.14 17.12 3.19
CA ARG A 420 23.45 17.74 2.96
C ARG A 420 24.33 16.94 1.99
N LEU A 421 24.27 15.61 2.01
CA LEU A 421 24.96 14.77 1.03
C LEU A 421 24.37 14.93 -0.38
N GLN A 422 23.05 15.07 -0.51
CA GLN A 422 22.39 15.33 -1.79
C GLN A 422 22.71 16.73 -2.36
N GLU A 423 22.89 17.73 -1.51
CA GLU A 423 23.31 19.08 -1.92
C GLU A 423 24.73 19.11 -2.49
N ILE A 424 25.64 18.30 -1.94
CA ILE A 424 27.06 18.31 -2.31
C ILE A 424 27.35 17.29 -3.42
N ASP A 425 26.69 16.13 -3.39
CA ASP A 425 26.83 15.05 -4.36
C ASP A 425 25.45 14.67 -4.95
N PRO A 426 25.08 15.20 -6.13
CA PRO A 426 23.81 14.89 -6.78
C PRO A 426 23.70 13.43 -7.27
N THR A 427 24.78 12.63 -7.18
CA THR A 427 24.74 11.18 -7.47
C THR A 427 24.47 10.33 -6.24
N PHE A 428 24.45 10.92 -5.04
CA PHE A 428 24.16 10.23 -3.79
C PHE A 428 22.65 9.93 -3.67
N VAL A 429 22.33 8.65 -3.46
CA VAL A 429 20.95 8.18 -3.24
C VAL A 429 20.88 7.49 -1.87
N PRO A 430 19.97 7.94 -0.96
CA PRO A 430 19.81 7.32 0.36
C PRO A 430 19.47 5.82 0.29
N LYS A 431 20.00 5.02 1.21
CA LYS A 431 19.70 3.58 1.33
C LYS A 431 18.20 3.26 1.49
N SER A 432 17.42 4.18 2.05
CA SER A 432 15.95 4.04 2.16
C SER A 432 15.27 3.95 0.79
N GLU A 433 15.91 4.40 -0.28
CA GLU A 433 15.38 4.40 -1.65
C GLU A 433 15.97 3.26 -2.51
N LEU A 434 17.11 2.69 -2.12
CA LEU A 434 17.70 1.49 -2.75
C LEU A 434 17.34 0.20 -2.00
N GLY A 435 16.08 -0.21 -2.12
CA GLY A 435 15.68 -1.62 -2.05
C GLY A 435 15.73 -2.29 -0.67
N THR A 436 14.61 -2.22 0.06
CA THR A 436 13.97 -3.41 0.64
C THR A 436 12.52 -3.05 0.96
N SER A 437 11.59 -3.95 0.60
CA SER A 437 10.15 -3.95 0.91
C SER A 437 9.72 -2.93 1.97
N GLN A 438 8.94 -1.94 1.54
CA GLN A 438 8.18 -1.10 2.47
C GLN A 438 7.48 -2.03 3.48
N PRO A 439 7.66 -1.84 4.81
CA PRO A 439 6.67 -2.36 5.72
C PRO A 439 5.35 -1.76 5.27
N VAL A 440 4.32 -2.59 5.13
CA VAL A 440 3.00 -2.22 4.64
C VAL A 440 2.46 -1.09 5.52
N GLU A 441 2.77 0.15 5.17
CA GLU A 441 2.01 1.31 5.59
C GLU A 441 0.61 1.08 5.05
N VAL A 442 -0.38 1.21 5.94
CA VAL A 442 -1.79 1.23 5.59
C VAL A 442 -1.95 2.08 4.32
N PRO A 443 -2.50 1.57 3.21
CA PRO A 443 -2.37 2.23 1.92
C PRO A 443 -2.94 3.64 2.02
N ARG A 444 -2.04 4.63 2.00
CA ARG A 444 -2.42 6.01 1.68
C ARG A 444 -3.09 5.90 0.31
N PHE A 445 -4.36 6.28 0.22
CA PHE A 445 -5.16 6.17 -0.99
C PHE A 445 -4.58 7.14 -2.02
N ARG A 446 -3.55 6.70 -2.77
CA ARG A 446 -3.02 7.46 -3.89
C ARG A 446 -4.01 7.32 -5.05
N PRO A 447 -4.32 8.40 -5.78
CA PRO A 447 -5.16 8.29 -6.96
C PRO A 447 -4.49 7.34 -7.96
N LEU A 448 -5.28 6.42 -8.54
CA LEU A 448 -4.76 5.48 -9.53
C LEU A 448 -4.29 6.24 -10.77
N THR A 449 -3.04 6.01 -11.13
CA THR A 449 -2.37 6.57 -12.29
C THR A 449 -2.64 5.73 -13.54
N LYS A 450 -2.27 6.26 -14.72
CA LYS A 450 -2.33 5.51 -15.98
C LYS A 450 -1.54 4.19 -15.93
N GLU A 451 -0.42 4.19 -15.20
CA GLU A 451 0.45 3.02 -15.03
C GLU A 451 -0.24 1.91 -14.24
N ASP A 452 -1.08 2.26 -13.26
CA ASP A 452 -1.84 1.27 -12.49
C ASP A 452 -2.89 0.54 -13.37
N PHE A 453 -3.24 1.08 -14.54
CA PHE A 453 -4.12 0.48 -15.55
C PHE A 453 -3.34 -0.27 -16.65
N GLN A 454 -2.03 -0.42 -16.52
CA GLN A 454 -1.19 -1.17 -17.44
C GLN A 454 -1.01 -2.60 -16.96
N ILE A 455 -1.51 -3.56 -17.73
CA ILE A 455 -1.37 -4.99 -17.43
C ILE A 455 -0.11 -5.52 -18.10
N VAL A 456 0.91 -5.81 -17.31
CA VAL A 456 2.19 -6.35 -17.79
C VAL A 456 2.15 -7.89 -17.83
N LEU A 457 2.37 -8.44 -19.02
CA LEU A 457 2.52 -9.85 -19.37
C LEU A 457 4.01 -10.15 -19.57
N GLY A 458 4.60 -10.86 -18.61
CA GLY A 458 6.00 -11.27 -18.65
C GLY A 458 6.10 -12.79 -18.69
N VAL A 459 6.34 -13.39 -17.52
CA VAL A 459 6.50 -14.85 -17.36
C VAL A 459 5.27 -15.64 -17.78
N GLU A 460 4.08 -15.06 -17.70
CA GLU A 460 2.81 -15.70 -18.06
C GLU A 460 2.78 -16.09 -19.55
N ARG A 461 3.50 -15.35 -20.41
CA ARG A 461 3.52 -15.57 -21.87
C ARG A 461 4.02 -16.95 -22.27
N PHE A 462 5.02 -17.47 -21.56
CA PHE A 462 5.58 -18.81 -21.82
C PHE A 462 5.22 -19.83 -20.75
N ARG A 463 4.89 -19.39 -19.53
CA ARG A 463 4.43 -20.28 -18.45
C ARG A 463 3.06 -20.89 -18.72
N CYS A 464 2.11 -20.14 -19.29
CA CYS A 464 0.76 -20.65 -19.49
C CYS A 464 0.70 -21.75 -20.56
N PRO A 465 1.32 -21.61 -21.75
CA PRO A 465 1.33 -22.69 -22.74
C PRO A 465 2.14 -23.93 -22.32
N GLU A 466 3.07 -23.78 -21.39
CA GLU A 466 3.94 -24.85 -20.90
C GLU A 466 3.16 -26.01 -20.24
N ILE A 467 1.93 -25.77 -19.79
CA ILE A 467 1.06 -26.80 -19.22
C ILE A 467 0.72 -27.93 -20.20
N LEU A 468 0.89 -27.72 -21.51
CA LEU A 468 0.77 -28.78 -22.52
C LEU A 468 1.85 -29.87 -22.32
N PHE A 469 3.03 -29.48 -21.82
CA PHE A 469 4.14 -30.39 -21.52
C PHE A 469 4.23 -30.73 -20.04
N HIS A 470 3.78 -29.82 -19.16
CA HIS A 470 3.73 -30.04 -17.72
C HIS A 470 2.29 -29.89 -17.15
N PRO A 471 1.39 -30.84 -17.44
CA PRO A 471 0.01 -30.87 -16.92
C PRO A 471 -0.11 -30.67 -15.40
N ASN A 472 0.87 -31.18 -14.66
CA ASN A 472 0.89 -31.18 -13.20
C ASN A 472 0.87 -29.76 -12.59
N TRP A 473 1.23 -28.71 -13.34
CA TRP A 473 1.24 -27.33 -12.83
C TRP A 473 -0.16 -26.78 -12.54
N ILE A 474 -1.18 -27.33 -13.19
CA ILE A 474 -2.60 -27.02 -12.91
C ILE A 474 -3.27 -28.14 -12.11
N GLY A 475 -2.49 -29.06 -11.52
CA GLY A 475 -2.99 -30.17 -10.72
C GLY A 475 -3.56 -31.35 -11.53
N VAL A 476 -3.32 -31.39 -12.84
CA VAL A 476 -3.73 -32.52 -13.69
C VAL A 476 -2.60 -33.54 -13.76
N ASP A 477 -2.77 -34.68 -13.09
CA ASP A 477 -1.80 -35.78 -13.06
C ASP A 477 -1.89 -36.66 -14.32
N GLN A 478 -1.45 -36.11 -15.46
CA GLN A 478 -1.42 -36.78 -16.75
C GLN A 478 -0.13 -36.45 -17.52
N ALA A 479 0.20 -37.27 -18.51
CA ALA A 479 1.37 -37.06 -19.37
C ALA A 479 1.24 -35.81 -20.25
N GLY A 480 2.36 -35.10 -20.42
CA GLY A 480 2.50 -33.99 -21.38
C GLY A 480 2.69 -34.46 -22.83
N LEU A 481 2.74 -33.54 -23.80
CA LEU A 481 2.80 -33.86 -25.23
C LEU A 481 3.97 -34.78 -25.64
N ASP A 482 5.16 -34.49 -25.16
CA ASP A 482 6.39 -35.23 -25.44
C ASP A 482 6.35 -36.63 -24.82
N GLU A 483 5.91 -36.74 -23.58
CA GLU A 483 5.75 -38.03 -22.91
C GLU A 483 4.62 -38.86 -23.55
N MET A 484 3.52 -38.21 -23.97
CA MET A 484 2.44 -38.86 -24.72
C MET A 484 2.94 -39.45 -26.04
N ALA A 485 3.85 -38.78 -26.74
CA ALA A 485 4.46 -39.33 -27.95
C ALA A 485 5.24 -40.61 -27.65
N GLY A 486 6.07 -40.61 -26.59
CA GLY A 486 6.78 -41.81 -26.14
C GLY A 486 5.83 -42.94 -25.69
N ASN A 487 4.77 -42.61 -24.95
CA ASN A 487 3.75 -43.56 -24.50
C ASN A 487 2.98 -44.17 -25.68
N SER A 488 2.67 -43.37 -26.70
CA SER A 488 2.00 -43.83 -27.91
C SER A 488 2.84 -44.85 -28.66
N ILE A 489 4.13 -44.56 -28.87
CA ILE A 489 5.08 -45.47 -29.53
C ILE A 489 5.22 -46.77 -28.73
N ARG A 490 5.37 -46.70 -27.40
CA ARG A 490 5.50 -47.88 -26.53
C ARG A 490 4.26 -48.79 -26.52
N ARG A 491 3.07 -48.23 -26.72
CA ARG A 491 1.81 -49.00 -26.77
C ARG A 491 1.63 -49.77 -28.07
N LEU A 492 2.35 -49.39 -29.12
CA LEU A 492 2.29 -50.11 -30.38
C LEU A 492 3.01 -51.45 -30.21
N PRO A 493 2.41 -52.56 -30.66
CA PRO A 493 3.10 -53.82 -30.69
C PRO A 493 4.33 -53.70 -31.60
N SER A 494 5.40 -54.45 -31.30
CA SER A 494 6.64 -54.52 -32.09
C SER A 494 6.42 -55.18 -33.46
N VAL A 495 5.49 -54.64 -34.24
CA VAL A 495 5.07 -55.13 -35.56
C VAL A 495 6.07 -54.60 -36.58
N GLY A 496 7.26 -55.21 -36.59
CA GLY A 496 8.29 -54.94 -37.59
C GLY A 496 9.47 -54.11 -37.07
N GLN A 497 10.66 -54.43 -37.58
CA GLN A 497 11.86 -53.63 -37.36
C GLN A 497 11.65 -52.22 -37.92
N GLY A 498 11.91 -51.19 -37.11
CA GLY A 498 11.96 -49.80 -37.55
C GLY A 498 10.64 -49.03 -37.60
N VAL A 499 9.49 -49.58 -37.15
CA VAL A 499 8.23 -48.79 -37.08
C VAL A 499 8.40 -47.51 -36.27
N GLU A 500 9.08 -47.62 -35.11
CA GLU A 500 9.31 -46.47 -34.24
C GLU A 500 10.07 -45.35 -34.95
N GLU A 501 11.08 -45.70 -35.74
CA GLU A 501 11.88 -44.74 -36.51
C GLU A 501 11.05 -44.10 -37.63
N ARG A 502 10.19 -44.88 -38.30
CA ARG A 502 9.29 -44.35 -39.34
C ARG A 502 8.28 -43.36 -38.76
N LEU A 503 7.70 -43.68 -37.59
CA LEU A 503 6.78 -42.80 -36.88
C LEU A 503 7.45 -41.50 -36.41
N THR A 504 8.68 -41.56 -35.90
CA THR A 504 9.39 -40.35 -35.47
C THR A 504 9.96 -39.53 -36.62
N ASN A 505 10.24 -40.16 -37.76
CA ASN A 505 10.69 -39.48 -38.97
C ASN A 505 9.60 -38.58 -39.60
N SER A 506 8.34 -38.72 -39.18
CA SER A 506 7.25 -37.81 -39.56
C SER A 506 6.29 -37.64 -38.38
N ILE A 507 6.51 -36.63 -37.56
CA ILE A 507 5.59 -36.25 -36.47
C ILE A 507 4.70 -35.12 -36.96
N PHE A 508 3.40 -35.36 -37.07
CA PHE A 508 2.44 -34.42 -37.64
C PHE A 508 1.72 -33.63 -36.54
N LEU A 509 1.87 -32.30 -36.53
CA LEU A 509 1.19 -31.40 -35.61
C LEU A 509 -0.04 -30.77 -36.27
N THR A 510 -1.22 -30.92 -35.64
CA THR A 510 -2.49 -30.32 -36.09
C THR A 510 -3.31 -29.77 -34.92
N GLY A 511 -4.32 -28.94 -35.18
CA GLY A 511 -5.18 -28.35 -34.15
C GLY A 511 -4.76 -26.94 -33.75
N GLY A 512 -5.68 -26.19 -33.15
CA GLY A 512 -5.52 -24.75 -32.93
C GLY A 512 -4.35 -24.38 -32.00
N SER A 513 -4.05 -25.21 -30.99
CA SER A 513 -2.96 -24.92 -30.06
C SER A 513 -1.56 -25.20 -30.66
N CYS A 514 -1.48 -25.76 -31.88
CA CYS A 514 -0.21 -25.88 -32.61
C CYS A 514 0.30 -24.55 -33.19
N LEU A 515 -0.52 -23.48 -33.12
CA LEU A 515 -0.14 -22.17 -33.63
C LEU A 515 0.80 -21.40 -32.70
N PHE A 516 1.02 -21.89 -31.47
CA PHE A 516 2.00 -21.28 -30.58
C PHE A 516 3.41 -21.31 -31.20
N PRO A 517 4.10 -20.16 -31.28
CA PRO A 517 5.50 -20.12 -31.70
C PRO A 517 6.36 -20.98 -30.76
N GLY A 518 7.29 -21.76 -31.31
CA GLY A 518 8.22 -22.58 -30.52
C GLY A 518 7.72 -23.99 -30.15
N ILE A 519 6.46 -24.35 -30.45
CA ILE A 519 5.91 -25.66 -30.07
C ILE A 519 6.61 -26.82 -30.78
N ALA A 520 7.01 -26.64 -32.05
CA ALA A 520 7.63 -27.69 -32.85
C ALA A 520 9.04 -28.01 -32.32
N GLU A 521 9.84 -26.98 -32.08
CA GLU A 521 11.20 -27.07 -31.55
C GLU A 521 11.19 -27.68 -30.14
N ARG A 522 10.25 -27.24 -29.30
CA ARG A 522 10.10 -27.76 -27.94
C ARG A 522 9.69 -29.23 -27.93
N LEU A 523 8.72 -29.60 -28.78
CA LEU A 523 8.27 -30.98 -28.90
C LEU A 523 9.37 -31.89 -29.45
N GLU A 524 10.12 -31.43 -30.45
CA GLU A 524 11.27 -32.15 -30.98
C GLU A 524 12.31 -32.40 -29.86
N ALA A 525 12.65 -31.36 -29.09
CA ALA A 525 13.60 -31.48 -27.98
C ALA A 525 13.13 -32.49 -26.93
N GLY A 526 11.85 -32.45 -26.53
CA GLY A 526 11.28 -33.40 -25.57
C GLY A 526 11.32 -34.85 -26.08
N ILE A 527 10.93 -35.08 -27.33
CA ILE A 527 10.96 -36.42 -27.94
C ILE A 527 12.41 -36.90 -28.11
N ARG A 528 13.34 -36.02 -28.46
CA ARG A 528 14.78 -36.32 -28.57
C ARG A 528 15.35 -36.84 -27.26
N MET A 529 14.91 -36.32 -26.11
CA MET A 529 15.34 -36.78 -24.79
C MET A 529 14.83 -38.19 -24.46
N ILE A 530 13.73 -38.63 -25.05
CA ILE A 530 13.11 -39.95 -24.82
C ILE A 530 13.67 -41.00 -25.78
N ARG A 531 14.12 -40.60 -26.97
CA ARG A 531 14.56 -41.51 -28.04
C ARG A 531 16.06 -41.83 -27.99
N PRO A 532 16.48 -43.01 -28.49
CA PRO A 532 17.90 -43.34 -28.64
C PRO A 532 18.64 -42.29 -29.48
N SER A 533 19.89 -42.01 -29.11
CA SER A 533 20.75 -41.08 -29.85
C SER A 533 20.88 -41.48 -31.32
N GLY A 534 20.74 -40.51 -32.23
CA GLY A 534 20.77 -40.74 -33.68
C GLY A 534 19.40 -41.05 -34.32
N SER A 535 18.33 -41.22 -33.55
CA SER A 535 16.98 -41.44 -34.10
C SER A 535 16.55 -40.26 -35.00
N PRO A 536 16.01 -40.51 -36.20
CA PRO A 536 15.47 -39.46 -37.05
C PRO A 536 14.17 -38.92 -36.42
N ILE A 537 14.15 -37.62 -36.16
CA ILE A 537 12.98 -36.90 -35.65
C ILE A 537 12.75 -35.71 -36.56
N LYS A 538 11.56 -35.63 -37.16
CA LYS A 538 11.15 -34.50 -37.98
C LYS A 538 9.71 -34.15 -37.62
N VAL A 539 9.53 -32.95 -37.09
CA VAL A 539 8.21 -32.42 -36.76
C VAL A 539 7.72 -31.59 -37.95
N VAL A 540 6.56 -31.95 -38.48
CA VAL A 540 5.87 -31.24 -39.56
C VAL A 540 4.54 -30.70 -39.04
N ARG A 541 4.19 -29.48 -39.42
CA ARG A 541 2.92 -28.86 -39.07
C ARG A 541 1.96 -28.95 -40.26
N ALA A 542 0.68 -29.10 -39.97
CA ALA A 542 -0.38 -28.98 -40.97
C ALA A 542 -0.33 -27.63 -41.70
N VAL A 543 -0.80 -27.60 -42.95
CA VAL A 543 -0.85 -26.38 -43.78
C VAL A 543 -1.76 -25.33 -43.13
N ASP A 544 -2.95 -25.75 -42.71
CA ASP A 544 -3.91 -24.94 -41.98
C ASP A 544 -4.46 -25.73 -40.78
N PRO A 545 -3.75 -25.73 -39.64
CA PRO A 545 -4.08 -26.57 -38.48
C PRO A 545 -5.49 -26.38 -37.91
N VAL A 546 -6.17 -25.28 -38.25
CA VAL A 546 -7.51 -24.95 -37.77
C VAL A 546 -8.59 -25.49 -38.72
N LEU A 547 -8.40 -25.35 -40.04
CA LEU A 547 -9.42 -25.72 -41.03
C LEU A 547 -9.18 -27.08 -41.69
N ASP A 548 -7.98 -27.64 -41.62
CA ASP A 548 -7.63 -28.89 -42.33
C ASP A 548 -8.48 -30.08 -41.90
N ALA A 549 -8.94 -30.13 -40.65
CA ALA A 549 -9.87 -31.16 -40.19
C ALA A 549 -11.20 -31.10 -40.97
N TRP A 550 -11.74 -29.90 -41.17
CA TRP A 550 -12.97 -29.70 -41.94
C TRP A 550 -12.74 -29.94 -43.43
N ARG A 551 -11.62 -29.47 -43.99
CA ARG A 551 -11.25 -29.71 -45.40
C ARG A 551 -11.08 -31.20 -45.70
N GLY A 552 -10.44 -31.95 -44.80
CA GLY A 552 -10.31 -33.39 -44.91
C GLY A 552 -11.65 -34.11 -44.83
N ALA A 553 -12.54 -33.70 -43.91
CA ALA A 553 -13.88 -34.27 -43.83
C ALA A 553 -14.73 -33.94 -45.08
N ALA A 554 -14.59 -32.72 -45.61
CA ALA A 554 -15.26 -32.30 -46.85
C ALA A 554 -14.75 -33.08 -48.06
N ALA A 555 -13.44 -33.27 -48.20
CA ALA A 555 -12.85 -34.10 -49.23
C ALA A 555 -13.32 -35.56 -49.11
N TYR A 556 -13.40 -36.08 -47.88
CA TYR A 556 -13.85 -37.44 -47.62
C TYR A 556 -15.33 -37.65 -47.98
N ALA A 557 -16.17 -36.65 -47.73
CA ALA A 557 -17.59 -36.70 -48.10
C ALA A 557 -17.84 -36.67 -49.62
N VAL A 558 -16.88 -36.17 -50.40
CA VAL A 558 -16.94 -36.12 -51.88
C VAL A 558 -16.43 -37.43 -52.51
N ASP A 559 -15.74 -38.28 -51.74
CA ASP A 559 -15.16 -39.52 -52.26
C ASP A 559 -16.24 -40.50 -52.78
N PRO A 560 -16.03 -41.16 -53.94
CA PRO A 560 -17.00 -42.12 -54.49
C PRO A 560 -17.33 -43.30 -53.56
N LEU A 561 -16.44 -43.67 -52.64
CA LEU A 561 -16.64 -44.73 -51.66
C LEU A 561 -17.40 -44.25 -50.42
N PHE A 562 -17.61 -42.93 -50.24
CA PHE A 562 -18.31 -42.37 -49.10
C PHE A 562 -19.67 -43.03 -48.80
N PRO A 563 -20.56 -43.31 -49.78
CA PRO A 563 -21.85 -43.96 -49.50
C PRO A 563 -21.70 -45.35 -48.86
N THR A 564 -20.64 -46.09 -49.21
CA THR A 564 -20.33 -47.40 -48.62
C THR A 564 -19.77 -47.29 -47.20
N GLN A 565 -19.30 -46.10 -46.83
CA GLN A 565 -18.71 -45.77 -45.55
C GLN A 565 -19.63 -44.87 -44.68
N THR A 566 -20.94 -44.93 -44.92
CA THR A 566 -21.95 -44.29 -44.07
C THR A 566 -22.85 -45.32 -43.38
N PHE A 567 -23.40 -44.93 -42.23
CA PHE A 567 -24.44 -45.64 -41.51
C PHE A 567 -25.80 -45.09 -41.94
N SER A 568 -26.65 -45.93 -42.53
CA SER A 568 -27.93 -45.51 -43.09
C SER A 568 -29.04 -45.44 -42.04
N ARG A 569 -30.11 -44.69 -42.35
CA ARG A 569 -31.32 -44.64 -41.52
C ARG A 569 -32.01 -46.01 -41.39
N THR A 570 -31.98 -46.82 -42.45
CA THR A 570 -32.49 -48.20 -42.41
C THR A 570 -31.68 -49.07 -41.46
N ASP A 571 -30.34 -48.95 -41.49
CA ASP A 571 -29.48 -49.67 -40.55
C ASP A 571 -29.74 -49.26 -39.10
N TYR A 572 -30.02 -47.97 -38.85
CA TYR A 572 -30.39 -47.47 -37.52
C TYR A 572 -31.65 -48.15 -36.98
N PHE A 573 -32.72 -48.23 -37.76
CA PHE A 573 -33.98 -48.84 -37.30
C PHE A 573 -33.89 -50.37 -37.17
N GLU A 574 -33.10 -51.04 -38.00
CA GLU A 574 -32.96 -52.50 -37.97
C GLU A 574 -31.99 -52.98 -36.89
N LYS A 575 -30.84 -52.30 -36.73
CA LYS A 575 -29.71 -52.77 -35.92
C LYS A 575 -29.52 -51.95 -34.63
N GLY A 576 -30.20 -50.81 -34.51
CA GLY A 576 -30.11 -49.91 -33.37
C GLY A 576 -28.79 -49.14 -33.28
N GLU A 577 -28.68 -48.31 -32.24
CA GLU A 577 -27.53 -47.43 -32.01
C GLU A 577 -26.22 -48.17 -31.72
N ASP A 578 -26.28 -49.33 -31.08
CA ASP A 578 -25.08 -50.07 -30.68
C ASP A 578 -24.25 -50.54 -31.87
N TRP A 579 -24.89 -50.74 -33.02
CA TRP A 579 -24.20 -51.11 -34.25
C TRP A 579 -23.27 -50.00 -34.75
N LEU A 580 -23.60 -48.74 -34.49
CA LEU A 580 -22.78 -47.59 -34.85
C LEU A 580 -21.37 -47.68 -34.26
N ARG A 581 -21.22 -48.23 -33.05
CA ARG A 581 -19.91 -48.40 -32.38
C ARG A 581 -18.99 -49.39 -33.08
N ARG A 582 -19.56 -50.30 -33.88
CA ARG A 582 -18.80 -51.29 -34.66
C ARG A 582 -18.41 -50.77 -36.04
N TYR A 583 -18.94 -49.61 -36.43
CA TYR A 583 -18.64 -48.99 -37.70
C TYR A 583 -17.21 -48.43 -37.69
N GLN A 584 -16.29 -49.10 -38.38
CA GLN A 584 -14.93 -48.64 -38.55
C GLN A 584 -14.82 -47.86 -39.85
N LEU A 585 -14.79 -46.54 -39.71
CA LEU A 585 -14.52 -45.64 -40.82
C LEU A 585 -13.09 -45.86 -41.32
N ARG A 586 -12.93 -46.09 -42.62
CA ARG A 586 -11.62 -46.13 -43.26
C ARG A 586 -11.38 -44.76 -43.85
N TYR A 587 -10.28 -44.14 -43.46
CA TYR A 587 -9.97 -42.80 -43.94
C TYR A 587 -9.30 -42.89 -45.31
N SER A 588 -9.93 -43.57 -46.27
CA SER A 588 -9.52 -43.58 -47.67
C SER A 588 -9.87 -42.24 -48.27
N LEU A 589 -8.84 -41.47 -48.58
CA LEU A 589 -8.89 -40.18 -49.24
C LEU A 589 -7.96 -40.26 -50.45
#